data_AF-A0A959IUS4-F1
#
_entry.id   AF-A0A959IUS4-F1
#
_cell.length_a   1.000
_cell.length_b   1.000
_cell.length_c   1.000
_cell.angle_alpha   90.00
_cell.angle_beta   90.00
_cell.angle_gamma   90.00
#
_symmetry.space_group_name_H-M   'P 1'
#
loop_
_entity.id
_entity.type
_entity.pdbx_description
1 polymer ?
#
loop_
_entity_poly.entity_id
_entity_poly.type
_entity_poly.pdbx_seq_one_letter_code
_entity_poly.pdbx_strand_id
1 'polypeptide(L)'
;MPQAILHIPALVQQIKADKKAQYFLRPLFLQYPTAVHPRYEQAIKFFRKELDHALRGIVFDKARASELLWYQFQPEYQYYRFTFNFTIGKKYVEGRFGVIAFVVQHLTFGLLPGFENYLFLIGEEPGKAAIKDATEEQIGELLRQYRKSNPQDFDLEQFTTAKKEFITHVQHRIHFEEATLKFDRQDFFNFFQSIMPSSDFNGALEIEKVGYSLNDKYPDELQHAYFKEAEVGQILQRLTGNQHTPLILVGEEGVGKHTLIQEAVYRMVDASAQRQSYSLPQIWHLDPTRVISGMSIVGMWEKRFESILKFILQPYEGRKQPDKLLIDNPVALLHIGKSAQNNLTLSKVLKPYLEKRQFQLILIATPEEWKLMQEKERSFTDLFQVMRIQPCDVHTAARITLQKRRDLEMEHNCEITIKAVQQLFTIRRNFLRKKAMPGSILRTLRQLAVKHRNGLVDAAAIREEFKD
;
A
#
# COMPACT_ATOMS: atom_id res chain seq x y z
N MET A 1 30.85 -3.20 9.80
CA MET A 1 29.62 -3.48 9.03
C MET A 1 30.02 -4.19 7.75
N PRO A 2 29.44 -5.36 7.43
CA PRO A 2 29.67 -6.02 6.14
C PRO A 2 29.41 -5.05 4.97
N GLN A 3 30.26 -5.10 3.96
CA GLN A 3 30.15 -4.30 2.75
C GLN A 3 29.80 -5.24 1.58
N ALA A 4 28.84 -4.85 0.74
CA ALA A 4 28.67 -5.48 -0.57
C ALA A 4 28.84 -4.46 -1.69
N ILE A 5 29.32 -4.96 -2.82
CA ILE A 5 29.48 -4.19 -4.05
C ILE A 5 28.31 -4.54 -4.95
N LEU A 6 27.46 -3.56 -5.21
CA LEU A 6 26.41 -3.65 -6.21
C LEU A 6 27.00 -3.39 -7.59
N HIS A 7 26.65 -4.23 -8.55
CA HIS A 7 27.03 -4.11 -9.95
C HIS A 7 25.80 -3.74 -10.76
N ILE A 8 25.56 -2.45 -10.95
CA ILE A 8 24.32 -1.98 -11.58
C ILE A 8 24.56 -1.86 -13.10
N PRO A 9 23.89 -2.67 -13.93
CA PRO A 9 23.98 -2.51 -15.37
C PRO A 9 23.18 -1.27 -15.78
N ALA A 10 23.83 -0.36 -16.49
CA ALA A 10 23.27 0.91 -16.91
C ALA A 10 23.33 1.06 -18.43
N LEU A 11 22.20 1.44 -19.03
CA LEU A 11 22.15 1.85 -20.42
C LEU A 11 22.74 3.26 -20.56
N VAL A 12 23.69 3.40 -21.48
CA VAL A 12 24.29 4.67 -21.86
C VAL A 12 23.77 5.02 -23.25
N GLN A 13 23.08 6.15 -23.36
CA GLN A 13 22.59 6.69 -24.62
C GLN A 13 23.23 8.05 -24.88
N GLN A 14 23.66 8.30 -26.12
CA GLN A 14 24.09 9.63 -26.52
C GLN A 14 22.90 10.41 -27.08
N ILE A 15 22.39 11.36 -26.30
CA ILE A 15 21.27 12.24 -26.67
C ILE A 15 21.78 13.60 -27.13
N LYS A 16 20.97 14.33 -27.91
CA LYS A 16 21.24 15.72 -28.29
C LYS A 16 20.33 16.64 -27.49
N ALA A 17 20.90 17.41 -26.58
CA ALA A 17 20.21 18.47 -25.85
C ALA A 17 20.93 19.80 -26.09
N ASP A 18 20.21 20.87 -26.45
CA ASP A 18 20.78 22.19 -26.78
C ASP A 18 21.94 22.16 -27.79
N LYS A 19 21.78 21.41 -28.88
CA LYS A 19 22.78 21.24 -29.96
C LYS A 19 24.13 20.65 -29.52
N LYS A 20 24.26 20.17 -28.28
CA LYS A 20 25.45 19.49 -27.77
C LYS A 20 25.14 18.03 -27.47
N ALA A 21 26.08 17.14 -27.80
CA ALA A 21 25.93 15.72 -27.49
C ALA A 21 26.17 15.48 -25.99
N GLN A 22 25.23 14.80 -25.34
CA GLN A 22 25.29 14.46 -23.91
C GLN A 22 25.11 12.96 -23.72
N TYR A 23 25.71 12.42 -22.66
CA TYR A 23 25.53 11.04 -22.24
C TYR A 23 24.43 10.97 -21.20
N PHE A 24 23.37 10.25 -21.52
CA PHE A 24 22.25 9.90 -20.66
C PHE A 24 22.46 8.49 -20.13
N LEU A 25 22.52 8.35 -18.80
CA LEU A 25 22.69 7.08 -18.09
C LEU A 25 21.43 6.77 -17.31
N ARG A 26 20.94 5.54 -17.46
CA ARG A 26 19.86 4.98 -16.64
C ARG A 26 20.14 3.51 -16.32
N PRO A 27 19.70 3.00 -15.17
CA PRO A 27 19.78 1.57 -14.89
C PRO A 27 18.89 0.78 -15.86
N LEU A 28 19.26 -0.48 -16.13
CA LEU A 28 18.49 -1.36 -17.02
C LEU A 28 17.17 -1.81 -16.40
N PHE A 29 17.20 -2.21 -15.14
CA PHE A 29 16.07 -2.84 -14.47
C PHE A 29 15.33 -1.90 -13.50
N LEU A 30 15.81 -0.67 -13.36
CA LEU A 30 15.19 0.35 -12.53
C LEU A 30 14.82 1.55 -13.41
N GLN A 31 13.83 2.35 -12.97
CA GLN A 31 13.46 3.58 -13.68
C GLN A 31 14.33 4.77 -13.28
N TYR A 32 14.81 4.77 -12.03
CA TYR A 32 15.64 5.80 -11.43
C TYR A 32 16.76 5.15 -10.60
N PRO A 33 17.85 5.86 -10.29
CA PRO A 33 18.17 7.24 -10.69
C PRO A 33 18.63 7.35 -12.15
N THR A 34 18.55 8.53 -12.74
CA THR A 34 19.12 8.82 -14.07
C THR A 34 20.17 9.92 -13.95
N ALA A 35 21.11 9.97 -14.90
CA ALA A 35 22.14 11.01 -14.92
C ALA A 35 22.44 11.48 -16.33
N VAL A 36 22.64 12.79 -16.50
CA VAL A 36 22.92 13.39 -17.80
C VAL A 36 24.15 14.27 -17.71
N HIS A 37 25.12 14.07 -18.59
CA HIS A 37 26.28 14.96 -18.66
C HIS A 37 26.98 14.94 -20.03
N PRO A 38 27.55 16.07 -20.52
CA PRO A 38 28.31 16.11 -21.79
C PRO A 38 29.51 15.18 -21.86
N ARG A 39 30.16 14.92 -20.71
CA ARG A 39 31.29 14.01 -20.55
C ARG A 39 30.88 12.73 -19.84
N TYR A 40 31.21 11.58 -20.44
CA TYR A 40 30.86 10.24 -19.96
C TYR A 40 31.31 9.95 -18.52
N GLU A 41 32.58 10.22 -18.18
CA GLU A 41 33.13 9.96 -16.84
C GLU A 41 32.38 10.73 -15.75
N GLN A 42 32.02 11.98 -16.04
CA GLN A 42 31.25 12.81 -15.12
C GLN A 42 29.80 12.35 -15.04
N ALA A 43 29.22 11.83 -16.13
CA ALA A 43 27.88 11.23 -16.11
C ALA A 43 27.84 10.02 -15.17
N ILE A 44 28.87 9.16 -15.19
CA ILE A 44 29.00 8.04 -14.23
C ILE A 44 29.16 8.57 -12.80
N LYS A 45 29.95 9.62 -12.59
CA LYS A 45 30.15 10.19 -11.25
C LYS A 45 28.84 10.75 -10.68
N PHE A 46 28.06 11.48 -11.49
CA PHE A 46 26.74 11.95 -11.10
C PHE A 46 25.78 10.80 -10.83
N PHE A 47 25.76 9.79 -11.72
CA PHE A 47 24.96 8.59 -11.53
C PHE A 47 25.24 7.87 -10.20
N ARG A 48 26.52 7.72 -9.83
CA ARG A 48 26.91 7.15 -8.53
C ARG A 48 26.42 7.98 -7.34
N LYS A 49 26.47 9.31 -7.45
CA LYS A 49 26.00 10.22 -6.40
C LYS A 49 24.48 10.15 -6.24
N GLU A 50 23.74 10.01 -7.33
CA GLU A 50 22.29 9.82 -7.28
C GLU A 50 21.92 8.45 -6.72
N LEU A 51 22.71 7.40 -7.01
CA LEU A 51 22.57 6.10 -6.35
C LEU A 51 22.83 6.19 -4.84
N ASP A 52 23.88 6.91 -4.42
CA ASP A 52 24.11 7.20 -2.99
C ASP A 52 22.88 7.85 -2.36
N HIS A 53 22.25 8.81 -3.04
CA HIS A 53 21.08 9.51 -2.53
C HIS A 53 19.86 8.59 -2.45
N ALA A 54 19.60 7.80 -3.49
CA ALA A 54 18.48 6.86 -3.55
C ALA A 54 18.58 5.77 -2.47
N LEU A 55 19.80 5.40 -2.07
CA LEU A 55 20.06 4.34 -1.09
C LEU A 55 20.29 4.88 0.34
N ARG A 56 20.26 6.20 0.56
CA ARG A 56 20.42 6.81 1.90
C ARG A 56 19.18 6.54 2.77
N GLY A 57 19.40 5.96 3.94
CA GLY A 57 18.37 5.75 4.96
C GLY A 57 17.57 4.46 4.82
N ILE A 58 17.92 3.59 3.86
CA ILE A 58 17.37 2.23 3.79
C ILE A 58 18.08 1.38 4.84
N VAL A 59 17.37 1.02 5.92
CA VAL A 59 17.81 -0.03 6.85
C VAL A 59 17.59 -1.36 6.16
N PHE A 60 18.66 -2.09 5.91
CA PHE A 60 18.63 -3.34 5.15
C PHE A 60 18.25 -4.51 6.06
N ASP A 61 16.95 -4.70 6.28
CA ASP A 61 16.38 -5.86 6.96
C ASP A 61 15.76 -6.87 5.97
N LYS A 62 15.32 -8.03 6.46
CA LYS A 62 14.61 -9.02 5.62
C LYS A 62 13.27 -8.51 5.07
N ALA A 63 12.64 -7.50 5.69
CA ALA A 63 11.35 -6.96 5.25
C ALA A 63 11.48 -6.08 3.99
N ARG A 64 12.66 -5.49 3.75
CA ARG A 64 12.98 -4.74 2.52
C ARG A 64 13.90 -5.47 1.53
N ALA A 65 14.06 -6.78 1.72
CA ALA A 65 14.89 -7.61 0.82
C ALA A 65 14.43 -7.51 -0.64
N SER A 66 13.12 -7.41 -0.90
CA SER A 66 12.54 -7.28 -2.25
C SER A 66 12.98 -6.02 -3.01
N GLU A 67 13.16 -4.90 -2.30
CA GLU A 67 13.67 -3.65 -2.89
C GLU A 67 15.16 -3.78 -3.26
N LEU A 68 15.92 -4.52 -2.44
CA LEU A 68 17.33 -4.83 -2.70
C LEU A 68 17.54 -5.78 -3.88
N LEU A 69 16.59 -6.70 -4.13
CA LEU A 69 16.69 -7.67 -5.22
C LEU A 69 16.91 -6.97 -6.57
N TRP A 70 16.25 -5.85 -6.81
CA TRP A 70 16.43 -5.08 -8.04
C TRP A 70 17.82 -4.51 -8.25
N TYR A 71 18.49 -4.14 -7.15
CA TYR A 71 19.86 -3.63 -7.21
C TYR A 71 20.90 -4.75 -7.32
N GLN A 72 20.55 -5.97 -6.89
CA GLN A 72 21.39 -7.18 -7.03
C GLN A 72 21.07 -8.00 -8.27
N PHE A 73 19.98 -7.71 -8.97
CA PHE A 73 19.54 -8.46 -10.14
C PHE A 73 20.48 -8.21 -11.32
N GLN A 74 21.35 -9.19 -11.56
CA GLN A 74 22.32 -9.18 -12.64
C GLN A 74 22.26 -10.53 -13.39
N PRO A 75 21.20 -10.77 -14.17
CA PRO A 75 21.13 -11.97 -14.98
C PRO A 75 22.20 -11.93 -16.08
N GLU A 76 22.60 -13.08 -16.59
CA GLU A 76 23.33 -13.11 -17.85
C GLU A 76 22.38 -12.66 -18.97
N TYR A 77 22.76 -11.59 -19.67
CA TYR A 77 21.91 -10.98 -20.69
C TYR A 77 22.67 -10.79 -22.01
N GLN A 78 21.91 -10.78 -23.11
CA GLN A 78 22.36 -10.51 -24.45
C GLN A 78 21.58 -9.33 -25.01
N TYR A 79 22.31 -8.31 -25.48
CA TYR A 79 21.69 -7.15 -26.09
C TYR A 79 21.64 -7.28 -27.61
N TYR A 80 20.42 -7.40 -28.13
CA TYR A 80 20.13 -7.49 -29.54
C TYR A 80 19.64 -6.15 -30.08
N ARG A 81 20.02 -5.86 -31.33
CA ARG A 81 19.48 -4.74 -32.09
C ARG A 81 18.85 -5.29 -33.35
N PHE A 82 17.54 -5.17 -33.44
CA PHE A 82 16.76 -5.63 -34.58
C PHE A 82 16.20 -4.43 -35.34
N THR A 83 16.09 -4.57 -36.66
CA THR A 83 15.34 -3.64 -37.49
C THR A 83 13.97 -4.23 -37.72
N PHE A 84 12.93 -3.46 -37.40
CA PHE A 84 11.54 -3.87 -37.57
C PHE A 84 10.76 -2.83 -38.36
N ASN A 85 9.76 -3.32 -39.07
CA ASN A 85 8.93 -2.55 -39.98
C ASN A 85 7.47 -2.74 -39.58
N PHE A 86 6.82 -1.68 -39.11
CA PHE A 86 5.45 -1.73 -38.62
C PHE A 86 4.53 -0.87 -39.48
N THR A 87 3.34 -1.39 -39.77
CA THR A 87 2.23 -0.60 -40.29
C THR A 87 1.32 -0.24 -39.13
N ILE A 88 1.35 1.03 -38.72
CA ILE A 88 0.53 1.54 -37.61
C ILE A 88 -0.50 2.48 -38.22
N GLY A 89 -1.76 2.03 -38.26
CA GLY A 89 -2.86 2.70 -38.99
C GLY A 89 -2.49 2.95 -40.46
N LYS A 90 -2.38 4.22 -40.88
CA LYS A 90 -1.98 4.61 -42.25
C LYS A 90 -0.49 4.94 -42.42
N LYS A 91 0.33 4.88 -41.37
CA LYS A 91 1.76 5.24 -41.40
C LYS A 91 2.61 3.98 -41.40
N TYR A 92 3.58 3.94 -42.30
CA TYR A 92 4.66 2.95 -42.29
C TYR A 92 5.80 3.46 -41.40
N VAL A 93 6.33 2.58 -40.57
CA VAL A 93 7.24 2.91 -39.49
C VAL A 93 8.39 1.91 -39.55
N GLU A 94 9.58 2.35 -39.95
CA GLU A 94 10.81 1.55 -39.94
C GLU A 94 11.74 2.09 -38.85
N GLY A 95 12.23 1.21 -37.99
CA GLY A 95 13.08 1.60 -36.86
C GLY A 95 14.02 0.50 -36.40
N ARG A 96 15.14 0.89 -35.81
CA ARG A 96 16.03 -0.02 -35.10
C ARG A 96 15.66 -0.02 -33.63
N PHE A 97 15.39 -1.19 -33.07
CA PHE A 97 14.97 -1.36 -31.70
C PHE A 97 15.92 -2.29 -30.96
N GLY A 98 16.20 -1.93 -29.71
CA GLY A 98 17.06 -2.68 -28.81
C GLY A 98 16.20 -3.58 -27.94
N VAL A 99 16.59 -4.84 -27.81
CA VAL A 99 16.01 -5.78 -26.84
C VAL A 99 17.13 -6.44 -26.05
N ILE A 100 16.99 -6.46 -24.73
CA ILE A 100 17.89 -7.17 -23.83
C ILE A 100 17.19 -8.46 -23.47
N ALA A 101 17.73 -9.59 -23.93
CA ALA A 101 17.21 -10.91 -23.62
C ALA A 101 18.04 -11.54 -22.51
N PHE A 102 17.40 -12.12 -21.50
CA PHE A 102 18.09 -12.77 -20.39
C PHE A 102 17.31 -13.98 -19.90
N VAL A 103 18.04 -14.97 -19.37
CA VAL A 103 17.48 -16.25 -18.94
C VAL A 103 17.45 -16.32 -17.43
N VAL A 104 16.32 -16.75 -16.91
CA VAL A 104 16.03 -16.83 -15.50
C VAL A 104 15.22 -18.11 -15.25
N GLN A 105 15.75 -19.04 -14.46
CA GLN A 105 15.10 -20.32 -14.14
C GLN A 105 14.50 -21.00 -15.40
N HIS A 106 15.28 -21.07 -16.48
CA HIS A 106 14.91 -21.62 -17.81
C HIS A 106 13.91 -20.79 -18.63
N LEU A 107 13.34 -19.72 -18.08
CA LEU A 107 12.50 -18.78 -18.80
C LEU A 107 13.34 -17.62 -19.35
N THR A 108 13.10 -17.29 -20.61
CA THR A 108 13.75 -16.17 -21.28
C THR A 108 12.82 -14.98 -21.35
N PHE A 109 13.33 -13.85 -20.89
CA PHE A 109 12.62 -12.58 -20.85
C PHE A 109 13.23 -11.62 -21.85
N GLY A 110 12.40 -10.76 -22.43
CA GLY A 110 12.81 -9.63 -23.25
C GLY A 110 12.54 -8.33 -22.52
N LEU A 111 13.54 -7.45 -22.46
CA LEU A 111 13.42 -6.10 -21.93
C LEU A 111 13.61 -5.10 -23.08
N LEU A 112 12.71 -4.13 -23.21
CA LEU A 112 12.74 -3.10 -24.23
C LEU A 112 13.15 -1.76 -23.62
N PRO A 113 14.42 -1.33 -23.74
CA PRO A 113 14.85 -0.09 -23.12
C PRO A 113 14.13 1.13 -23.72
N GLY A 114 13.84 1.11 -25.04
CA GLY A 114 13.12 2.20 -25.71
C GLY A 114 11.69 2.41 -25.21
N PHE A 115 11.10 1.44 -24.51
CA PHE A 115 9.72 1.47 -24.03
C PHE A 115 9.68 1.48 -22.51
N GLU A 116 10.34 2.44 -21.87
CA GLU A 116 10.38 2.57 -20.40
C GLU A 116 10.82 1.29 -19.66
N ASN A 117 11.75 0.53 -20.26
CA ASN A 117 12.20 -0.77 -19.74
C ASN A 117 11.06 -1.81 -19.64
N TYR A 118 10.12 -1.80 -20.59
CA TYR A 118 9.04 -2.78 -20.69
C TYR A 118 9.61 -4.21 -20.74
N LEU A 119 9.17 -5.06 -19.81
CA LEU A 119 9.58 -6.46 -19.73
C LEU A 119 8.46 -7.37 -20.22
N PHE A 120 8.81 -8.42 -20.97
CA PHE A 120 7.87 -9.43 -21.43
C PHE A 120 8.48 -10.83 -21.40
N LEU A 121 7.63 -11.85 -21.29
CA LEU A 121 8.04 -13.25 -21.40
C LEU A 121 8.18 -13.65 -22.87
N ILE A 122 9.28 -14.32 -23.23
CA ILE A 122 9.47 -14.89 -24.57
C ILE A 122 9.13 -16.37 -24.58
N GLY A 123 9.56 -17.12 -23.54
CA GLY A 123 9.32 -18.56 -23.41
C GLY A 123 10.52 -19.30 -22.83
N GLU A 124 10.50 -20.63 -22.90
CA GLU A 124 11.60 -21.48 -22.42
C GLU A 124 12.71 -21.58 -23.48
N GLU A 125 13.92 -21.14 -23.14
CA GLU A 125 15.15 -21.18 -23.97
C GLU A 125 14.96 -20.95 -25.50
N PRO A 126 14.33 -19.85 -25.93
CA PRO A 126 14.07 -19.56 -27.33
C PRO A 126 15.35 -19.15 -28.06
N GLY A 127 15.52 -19.64 -29.29
CA GLY A 127 16.59 -19.19 -30.17
C GLY A 127 16.43 -17.72 -30.59
N LYS A 128 17.51 -17.12 -31.14
CA LYS A 128 17.55 -15.72 -31.60
C LYS A 128 16.39 -15.32 -32.54
N ALA A 129 15.90 -16.25 -33.37
CA ALA A 129 14.76 -16.02 -34.26
C ALA A 129 13.46 -15.83 -33.47
N ALA A 130 13.16 -16.71 -32.51
CA ALA A 130 11.99 -16.59 -31.65
C ALA A 130 12.04 -15.32 -30.77
N ILE A 131 13.23 -14.94 -30.28
CA ILE A 131 13.42 -13.65 -29.59
C ILE A 131 13.07 -12.49 -30.51
N LYS A 132 13.53 -12.52 -31.77
CA LYS A 132 13.22 -11.48 -32.75
C LYS A 132 11.73 -11.39 -33.03
N ASP A 133 11.05 -12.51 -33.27
CA ASP A 133 9.63 -12.55 -33.63
C ASP A 133 8.76 -12.07 -32.46
N ALA A 134 9.03 -12.54 -31.24
CA ALA A 134 8.33 -12.08 -30.04
C ALA A 134 8.56 -10.58 -29.78
N THR A 135 9.77 -10.10 -30.01
CA THR A 135 10.09 -8.67 -29.89
C THR A 135 9.31 -7.83 -30.90
N GLU A 136 9.19 -8.30 -32.15
CA GLU A 136 8.44 -7.63 -33.20
C GLU A 136 6.96 -7.49 -32.82
N GLU A 137 6.34 -8.59 -32.38
CA GLU A 137 4.95 -8.60 -31.94
C GLU A 137 4.71 -7.59 -30.81
N GLN A 138 5.51 -7.65 -29.75
CA GLN A 138 5.36 -6.79 -28.58
C GLN A 138 5.56 -5.30 -28.90
N ILE A 139 6.59 -4.95 -29.68
CA ILE A 139 6.80 -3.56 -30.11
C ILE A 139 5.62 -3.07 -30.97
N GLY A 140 5.12 -3.93 -31.86
CA GLY A 140 3.96 -3.62 -32.69
C GLY A 140 2.71 -3.30 -31.87
N GLU A 141 2.44 -4.07 -30.81
CA GLU A 141 1.34 -3.82 -29.88
C GLU A 141 1.53 -2.53 -29.08
N LEU A 142 2.71 -2.33 -28.49
CA LEU A 142 3.01 -1.14 -27.68
C LEU A 142 2.90 0.15 -28.48
N LEU A 143 3.43 0.19 -29.71
CA LEU A 143 3.32 1.37 -30.57
C LEU A 143 1.85 1.64 -31.00
N ARG A 144 1.04 0.59 -31.20
CA ARG A 144 -0.41 0.75 -31.46
C ARG A 144 -1.15 1.31 -30.25
N GLN A 145 -0.83 0.85 -29.04
CA GLN A 145 -1.40 1.35 -27.79
C GLN A 145 -1.02 2.82 -27.56
N TYR A 146 0.28 3.14 -27.67
CA TYR A 146 0.80 4.49 -27.48
C TYR A 146 0.18 5.52 -28.43
N ARG A 147 -0.04 5.12 -29.70
CA ARG A 147 -0.74 5.98 -30.66
C ARG A 147 -2.20 6.24 -30.28
N LYS A 148 -2.91 5.25 -29.74
CA LYS A 148 -4.31 5.42 -29.31
C LYS A 148 -4.42 6.40 -28.15
N SER A 149 -3.47 6.38 -27.22
CA SER A 149 -3.45 7.27 -26.06
C SER A 149 -2.97 8.69 -26.41
N ASN A 150 -2.02 8.83 -27.34
CA ASN A 150 -1.44 10.13 -27.72
C ASN A 150 -1.45 10.35 -29.26
N PRO A 151 -2.60 10.73 -29.87
CA PRO A 151 -2.74 10.80 -31.33
C PRO A 151 -1.96 11.92 -32.01
N GLN A 152 -1.64 13.02 -31.30
CA GLN A 152 -1.03 14.23 -31.89
C GLN A 152 0.51 14.29 -31.77
N ASP A 153 1.13 13.48 -30.90
CA ASP A 153 2.57 13.57 -30.53
C ASP A 153 3.32 12.23 -30.73
N PHE A 154 2.92 11.44 -31.73
CA PHE A 154 3.59 10.19 -32.06
C PHE A 154 4.94 10.46 -32.76
N ASP A 155 6.01 10.54 -31.96
CA ASP A 155 7.39 10.50 -32.44
C ASP A 155 7.95 9.07 -32.31
N LEU A 156 8.56 8.55 -33.38
CA LEU A 156 9.19 7.23 -33.37
C LEU A 156 10.61 7.29 -32.80
N GLU A 157 11.29 8.43 -32.94
CA GLU A 157 12.71 8.54 -32.58
C GLU A 157 12.94 8.24 -31.10
N GLN A 158 11.95 8.54 -30.23
CA GLN A 158 11.98 8.26 -28.80
C GLN A 158 12.06 6.76 -28.43
N PHE A 159 11.55 5.87 -29.30
CA PHE A 159 11.50 4.42 -29.05
C PHE A 159 12.65 3.67 -29.74
N THR A 160 13.31 4.31 -30.70
CA THR A 160 14.40 3.69 -31.46
C THR A 160 15.74 3.78 -30.74
N THR A 161 16.59 2.79 -30.97
CA THR A 161 17.95 2.76 -30.42
C THR A 161 18.80 3.87 -31.03
N ALA A 162 19.43 4.68 -30.17
CA ALA A 162 20.36 5.71 -30.61
C ALA A 162 21.60 5.09 -31.29
N LYS A 163 22.19 5.78 -32.28
CA LYS A 163 23.36 5.28 -33.03
C LYS A 163 24.55 4.87 -32.14
N LYS A 164 24.66 5.45 -30.94
CA LYS A 164 25.71 5.17 -29.94
C LYS A 164 25.06 4.85 -28.59
N GLU A 165 24.42 3.69 -28.52
CA GLU A 165 23.84 3.10 -27.31
C GLU A 165 24.60 1.84 -26.90
N PHE A 166 25.03 1.75 -25.64
CA PHE A 166 25.72 0.58 -25.09
C PHE A 166 25.41 0.41 -23.60
N ILE A 167 25.71 -0.77 -23.06
CA ILE A 167 25.50 -1.07 -21.65
C ILE A 167 26.84 -1.02 -20.93
N THR A 168 26.89 -0.37 -19.77
CA THR A 168 28.05 -0.33 -18.88
C THR A 168 27.67 -0.83 -17.48
N HIS A 169 28.65 -1.24 -16.69
CA HIS A 169 28.42 -1.69 -15.31
C HIS A 169 28.98 -0.66 -14.34
N VAL A 170 28.09 -0.09 -13.51
CA VAL A 170 28.48 0.86 -12.48
C VAL A 170 28.57 0.12 -11.15
N GLN A 171 29.79 0.05 -10.61
CA GLN A 171 30.02 -0.47 -9.26
C GLN A 171 29.65 0.58 -8.21
N HIS A 172 28.93 0.16 -7.18
CA HIS A 172 28.52 0.99 -6.06
C HIS A 172 28.66 0.21 -4.73
N ARG A 173 29.20 0.83 -3.69
CA ARG A 173 29.46 0.16 -2.40
C ARG A 173 28.39 0.53 -1.40
N ILE A 174 27.80 -0.47 -0.75
CA ILE A 174 26.82 -0.29 0.33
C ILE A 174 27.21 -1.06 1.59
N HIS A 175 26.73 -0.59 2.73
CA HIS A 175 27.00 -1.14 4.06
C HIS A 175 25.75 -1.81 4.62
N PHE A 176 25.86 -3.02 5.18
CA PHE A 176 24.74 -3.76 5.78
C PHE A 176 24.99 -4.05 7.27
N GLU A 177 23.93 -4.27 8.04
CA GLU A 177 24.02 -4.76 9.42
C GLU A 177 24.12 -6.30 9.50
N GLU A 178 23.45 -7.05 8.62
CA GLU A 178 23.52 -8.52 8.55
C GLU A 178 24.18 -9.03 7.25
N ALA A 179 24.95 -10.13 7.37
CA ALA A 179 25.95 -10.54 6.38
C ALA A 179 25.48 -11.54 5.31
N THR A 180 24.21 -11.96 5.27
CA THR A 180 23.77 -12.94 4.26
C THR A 180 22.31 -12.77 3.86
N LEU A 181 22.10 -12.15 2.70
CA LEU A 181 20.88 -12.34 1.90
C LEU A 181 21.06 -13.67 1.13
N LYS A 182 20.24 -14.68 1.44
CA LYS A 182 20.14 -15.89 0.61
C LYS A 182 18.89 -15.75 -0.25
N PHE A 183 19.05 -15.85 -1.56
CA PHE A 183 17.95 -15.90 -2.51
C PHE A 183 17.10 -17.14 -2.23
N ASP A 184 15.83 -16.97 -1.84
CA ASP A 184 14.84 -18.05 -1.90
C ASP A 184 14.02 -17.96 -3.20
N ARG A 185 13.47 -19.09 -3.63
CA ARG A 185 12.71 -19.25 -4.88
C ARG A 185 11.45 -18.36 -4.92
N GLN A 186 10.89 -18.01 -3.77
CA GLN A 186 9.67 -17.19 -3.67
C GLN A 186 9.95 -15.69 -3.76
N ASP A 187 11.02 -15.19 -3.14
CA ASP A 187 11.49 -13.81 -3.29
C ASP A 187 11.74 -13.47 -4.76
N PHE A 188 12.29 -14.44 -5.48
CA PHE A 188 12.55 -14.37 -6.90
C PHE A 188 11.27 -14.32 -7.75
N PHE A 189 10.23 -15.07 -7.40
CA PHE A 189 8.96 -15.09 -8.12
C PHE A 189 8.16 -13.79 -7.92
N ASN A 190 8.10 -13.28 -6.69
CA ASN A 190 7.50 -11.99 -6.36
C ASN A 190 8.21 -10.82 -7.07
N PHE A 191 9.55 -10.92 -7.17
CA PHE A 191 10.37 -10.02 -7.96
C PHE A 191 9.90 -9.97 -9.43
N PHE A 192 9.79 -11.10 -10.15
CA PHE A 192 9.36 -11.11 -11.56
C PHE A 192 7.92 -10.62 -11.79
N GLN A 193 7.00 -10.90 -10.88
CA GLN A 193 5.61 -10.44 -10.98
C GLN A 193 5.48 -8.92 -10.84
N SER A 194 6.42 -8.25 -10.17
CA SER A 194 6.42 -6.79 -10.04
C SER A 194 6.88 -6.04 -11.31
N ILE A 195 7.56 -6.73 -12.24
CA ILE A 195 8.18 -6.16 -13.45
C ILE A 195 7.34 -6.33 -14.70
N MET A 196 6.50 -7.37 -14.72
CA MET A 196 5.68 -7.71 -15.87
C MET A 196 4.50 -6.74 -15.99
N PRO A 197 4.30 -6.08 -17.14
CA PRO A 197 3.12 -5.27 -17.41
C PRO A 197 1.99 -6.20 -17.83
N SER A 198 1.51 -7.03 -16.89
CA SER A 198 0.24 -7.72 -17.09
C SER A 198 -0.91 -6.73 -16.91
N SER A 199 -1.98 -6.88 -17.68
CA SER A 199 -3.29 -6.25 -17.48
C SER A 199 -3.98 -6.61 -16.15
N ASP A 200 -3.27 -7.30 -15.26
CA ASP A 200 -3.75 -7.80 -13.98
C ASP A 200 -3.10 -7.00 -12.85
N PHE A 201 -3.95 -6.51 -11.95
CA PHE A 201 -3.56 -5.77 -10.76
C PHE A 201 -2.72 -6.63 -9.81
N ASN A 202 -1.64 -6.07 -9.26
CA ASN A 202 -0.90 -6.70 -8.15
C ASN A 202 -1.63 -6.41 -6.82
N GLY A 203 -2.24 -7.43 -6.21
CA GLY A 203 -3.03 -7.27 -4.99
C GLY A 203 -2.27 -6.66 -3.81
N ALA A 204 -0.97 -6.96 -3.66
CA ALA A 204 -0.12 -6.43 -2.59
C ALA A 204 0.15 -4.93 -2.77
N LEU A 205 0.43 -4.49 -4.00
CA LEU A 205 0.60 -3.05 -4.28
C LEU A 205 -0.74 -2.31 -4.22
N GLU A 206 -1.82 -2.95 -4.67
CA GLU A 206 -3.12 -2.30 -4.72
C GLU A 206 -3.74 -2.12 -3.33
N ILE A 207 -3.53 -3.05 -2.39
CA ILE A 207 -4.04 -2.91 -1.02
C ILE A 207 -3.36 -1.76 -0.27
N GLU A 208 -2.06 -1.54 -0.49
CA GLU A 208 -1.33 -0.39 0.07
C GLU A 208 -1.76 0.95 -0.52
N LYS A 209 -2.20 0.98 -1.79
CA LYS A 209 -2.74 2.20 -2.41
C LYS A 209 -4.11 2.60 -1.84
N VAL A 210 -4.93 1.63 -1.44
CA VAL A 210 -6.32 1.86 -1.00
C VAL A 210 -6.50 1.76 0.51
N GLY A 211 -5.47 1.35 1.23
CA GLY A 211 -5.53 1.03 2.65
C GLY A 211 -4.15 1.02 3.30
N TYR A 212 -4.08 0.47 4.51
CA TYR A 212 -2.83 0.30 5.26
C TYR A 212 -2.97 -0.85 6.27
N SER A 213 -1.86 -1.45 6.69
CA SER A 213 -1.88 -2.46 7.76
C SER A 213 -1.95 -1.79 9.14
N LEU A 214 -2.82 -2.29 10.01
CA LEU A 214 -2.82 -1.90 11.42
C LEU A 214 -1.63 -2.49 12.20
N ASN A 215 -1.09 -3.62 11.76
CA ASN A 215 0.03 -4.23 12.47
C ASN A 215 1.30 -3.38 12.33
N ASP A 216 1.49 -2.69 11.19
CA ASP A 216 2.64 -1.81 10.93
C ASP A 216 2.65 -0.56 11.83
N LYS A 217 1.51 -0.27 12.49
CA LYS A 217 1.36 0.82 13.46
C LYS A 217 1.82 0.45 14.87
N TYR A 218 2.18 -0.81 15.10
CA TYR A 218 2.68 -1.25 16.39
C TYR A 218 4.16 -0.84 16.59
N PRO A 219 4.57 -0.44 17.81
CA PRO A 219 3.74 -0.22 18.99
C PRO A 219 3.16 1.20 19.10
N ASP A 220 3.82 2.20 18.50
CA ASP A 220 3.68 3.60 18.91
C ASP A 220 2.43 4.32 18.36
N GLU A 221 1.90 3.88 17.21
CA GLU A 221 0.76 4.53 16.55
C GLU A 221 -0.60 3.92 16.91
N LEU A 222 -0.63 2.77 17.58
CA LEU A 222 -1.86 2.12 18.00
C LEU A 222 -2.42 2.76 19.28
N GLN A 223 -3.73 3.03 19.29
CA GLN A 223 -4.38 3.61 20.46
C GLN A 223 -4.75 2.55 21.50
N HIS A 224 -4.49 2.88 22.77
CA HIS A 224 -4.88 2.07 23.91
C HIS A 224 -6.32 2.31 24.40
N ALA A 225 -7.07 1.22 24.58
CA ALA A 225 -8.43 1.23 25.12
C ALA A 225 -8.43 1.03 26.65
N TYR A 226 -8.10 2.08 27.39
CA TYR A 226 -8.06 2.02 28.86
C TYR A 226 -9.41 1.63 29.48
N PHE A 227 -9.36 0.77 30.50
CA PHE A 227 -10.53 0.34 31.29
C PHE A 227 -11.63 -0.37 30.47
N LYS A 228 -11.27 -0.97 29.33
CA LYS A 228 -12.18 -1.69 28.42
C LYS A 228 -11.79 -3.16 28.22
N GLU A 229 -11.29 -3.78 29.28
CA GLU A 229 -10.73 -5.14 29.27
C GLU A 229 -11.70 -6.21 28.76
N ALA A 230 -12.98 -6.12 29.15
CA ALA A 230 -13.98 -7.11 28.77
C ALA A 230 -14.27 -7.07 27.27
N GLU A 231 -14.47 -5.88 26.71
CA GLU A 231 -14.73 -5.69 25.28
C GLU A 231 -13.50 -6.02 24.44
N VAL A 232 -12.31 -5.55 24.85
CA VAL A 232 -11.04 -5.85 24.19
C VAL A 232 -10.77 -7.35 24.19
N GLY A 233 -10.95 -8.04 25.33
CA GLY A 233 -10.76 -9.48 25.44
C GLY A 233 -11.68 -10.27 24.51
N GLN A 234 -12.95 -9.85 24.39
CA GLN A 234 -13.89 -10.47 23.45
C GLN A 234 -13.47 -10.23 21.98
N ILE A 235 -13.04 -9.02 21.61
CA ILE A 235 -12.57 -8.73 20.25
C ILE A 235 -11.32 -9.55 19.97
N LEU A 236 -10.34 -9.54 20.87
CA LEU A 236 -9.10 -10.29 20.75
C LEU A 236 -9.38 -11.78 20.52
N GLN A 237 -10.25 -12.39 21.32
CA GLN A 237 -10.66 -13.80 21.16
C GLN A 237 -11.25 -14.07 19.76
N ARG A 238 -12.02 -13.12 19.20
CA ARG A 238 -12.61 -13.23 17.86
C ARG A 238 -11.57 -13.04 16.75
N LEU A 239 -10.55 -12.22 16.96
CA LEU A 239 -9.45 -12.01 16.00
C LEU A 239 -8.45 -13.16 16.00
N THR A 240 -8.19 -13.78 17.15
CA THR A 240 -7.24 -14.90 17.27
C THR A 240 -7.88 -16.27 17.07
N GLY A 241 -9.21 -16.34 16.96
CA GLY A 241 -9.95 -17.58 16.76
C GLY A 241 -9.69 -18.22 15.39
N ASN A 242 -9.80 -19.54 15.32
CA ASN A 242 -9.64 -20.29 14.06
C ASN A 242 -10.83 -20.12 13.09
N GLN A 243 -11.96 -19.59 13.58
CA GLN A 243 -13.13 -19.35 12.75
C GLN A 243 -13.08 -17.94 12.17
N HIS A 244 -12.98 -17.84 10.85
CA HIS A 244 -13.03 -16.58 10.11
C HIS A 244 -14.46 -16.01 10.00
N THR A 245 -15.20 -16.02 11.10
CA THR A 245 -16.56 -15.48 11.16
C THR A 245 -16.49 -13.96 11.02
N PRO A 246 -17.20 -13.36 10.04
CA PRO A 246 -17.26 -11.91 9.89
C PRO A 246 -17.78 -11.25 11.17
N LEU A 247 -17.18 -10.13 11.55
CA LEU A 247 -17.47 -9.41 12.80
C LEU A 247 -17.94 -7.99 12.46
N ILE A 248 -18.96 -7.50 13.17
CA ILE A 248 -19.34 -6.09 13.10
C ILE A 248 -19.46 -5.47 14.49
N LEU A 249 -18.79 -4.34 14.69
CA LEU A 249 -18.92 -3.51 15.87
C LEU A 249 -19.98 -2.43 15.60
N VAL A 250 -21.09 -2.52 16.32
CA VAL A 250 -22.21 -1.57 16.21
C VAL A 250 -22.30 -0.73 17.47
N GLY A 251 -22.23 0.58 17.32
CA GLY A 251 -22.33 1.50 18.46
C GLY A 251 -22.34 2.96 18.00
N GLU A 252 -22.77 3.87 18.86
CA GLU A 252 -22.83 5.30 18.53
C GLU A 252 -21.44 5.86 18.17
N GLU A 253 -21.41 6.96 17.44
CA GLU A 253 -20.15 7.64 17.14
C GLU A 253 -19.51 8.18 18.43
N GLY A 254 -18.22 7.86 18.64
CA GLY A 254 -17.48 8.28 19.83
C GLY A 254 -17.50 7.30 21.01
N VAL A 255 -18.08 6.10 20.88
CA VAL A 255 -17.96 5.06 21.93
C VAL A 255 -16.59 4.37 21.98
N GLY A 256 -15.74 4.58 20.96
CA GLY A 256 -14.37 4.03 20.92
C GLY A 256 -14.20 2.72 20.12
N LYS A 257 -15.07 2.44 19.14
CA LYS A 257 -15.03 1.20 18.32
C LYS A 257 -13.65 0.96 17.68
N HIS A 258 -13.06 1.98 17.08
CA HIS A 258 -11.72 1.93 16.50
C HIS A 258 -10.64 1.62 17.53
N THR A 259 -10.66 2.32 18.66
CA THR A 259 -9.71 2.17 19.75
C THR A 259 -9.74 0.74 20.32
N LEU A 260 -10.93 0.14 20.44
CA LEU A 260 -11.07 -1.26 20.88
C LEU A 260 -10.39 -2.25 19.93
N ILE A 261 -10.53 -2.05 18.62
CA ILE A 261 -9.86 -2.91 17.63
C ILE A 261 -8.35 -2.68 17.69
N GLN A 262 -7.88 -1.43 17.72
CA GLN A 262 -6.46 -1.10 17.78
C GLN A 262 -5.79 -1.69 19.02
N GLU A 263 -6.42 -1.61 20.19
CA GLU A 263 -5.92 -2.25 21.42
C GLU A 263 -5.87 -3.78 21.28
N ALA A 264 -6.88 -4.39 20.65
CA ALA A 264 -6.86 -5.82 20.38
C ALA A 264 -5.73 -6.20 19.42
N VAL A 265 -5.47 -5.41 18.38
CA VAL A 265 -4.31 -5.60 17.47
C VAL A 265 -3.00 -5.45 18.25
N TYR A 266 -2.87 -4.42 19.09
CA TYR A 266 -1.69 -4.21 19.93
C TYR A 266 -1.38 -5.45 20.77
N ARG A 267 -2.37 -5.96 21.51
CA ARG A 267 -2.20 -7.16 22.36
C ARG A 267 -1.90 -8.41 21.54
N MET A 268 -2.50 -8.53 20.36
CA MET A 268 -2.23 -9.65 19.45
C MET A 268 -0.78 -9.64 18.97
N VAL A 269 -0.28 -8.48 18.52
CA VAL A 269 1.09 -8.31 18.02
C VAL A 269 2.11 -8.45 19.16
N ASP A 270 1.89 -7.79 20.30
CA ASP A 270 2.75 -7.86 21.49
C ASP A 270 2.91 -9.32 21.99
N ALA A 271 1.79 -10.05 22.14
CA ALA A 271 1.84 -11.45 22.56
C ALA A 271 2.59 -12.35 21.59
N SER A 272 2.59 -12.04 20.28
CA SER A 272 3.34 -12.80 19.29
C SER A 272 4.82 -12.43 19.25
N ALA A 273 5.15 -11.15 19.46
CA ALA A 273 6.52 -10.68 19.61
C ALA A 273 7.20 -11.36 20.81
N GLN A 274 6.50 -11.45 21.95
CA GLN A 274 6.98 -12.15 23.14
C GLN A 274 7.23 -13.65 22.91
N ARG A 275 6.44 -14.28 22.02
CA ARG A 275 6.57 -15.70 21.66
C ARG A 275 7.53 -15.97 20.51
N GLN A 276 8.18 -14.94 19.94
CA GLN A 276 9.01 -15.04 18.74
C GLN A 276 8.29 -15.74 17.56
N SER A 277 6.97 -15.55 17.49
CA SER A 277 6.13 -16.12 16.43
C SER A 277 5.94 -15.06 15.34
N TYR A 278 6.56 -15.27 14.18
CA TYR A 278 6.50 -14.33 13.05
C TYR A 278 5.32 -14.58 12.11
N SER A 279 4.44 -15.53 12.43
CA SER A 279 3.35 -15.99 11.54
C SER A 279 1.98 -15.38 11.86
N LEU A 280 1.92 -14.12 12.29
CA LEU A 280 0.65 -13.44 12.58
C LEU A 280 -0.05 -12.96 11.29
N PRO A 281 -1.37 -13.15 11.17
CA PRO A 281 -2.16 -12.49 10.14
C PRO A 281 -2.10 -10.96 10.26
N GLN A 282 -2.06 -10.29 9.12
CA GLN A 282 -2.17 -8.84 9.06
C GLN A 282 -3.64 -8.42 9.11
N ILE A 283 -3.90 -7.23 9.66
CA ILE A 283 -5.23 -6.62 9.67
C ILE A 283 -5.16 -5.36 8.82
N TRP A 284 -5.69 -5.45 7.60
CA TRP A 284 -5.69 -4.36 6.63
C TRP A 284 -6.90 -3.46 6.84
N HIS A 285 -6.67 -2.18 7.10
CA HIS A 285 -7.71 -1.15 7.05
C HIS A 285 -7.85 -0.69 5.60
N LEU A 286 -9.05 -0.86 5.02
CA LEU A 286 -9.33 -0.53 3.63
C LEU A 286 -10.45 0.49 3.55
N ASP A 287 -10.23 1.53 2.75
CA ASP A 287 -11.28 2.48 2.36
C ASP A 287 -11.93 2.03 1.04
N PRO A 288 -13.20 1.59 1.08
CA PRO A 288 -13.89 1.11 -0.11
C PRO A 288 -13.91 2.16 -1.24
N THR A 289 -13.99 3.45 -0.89
CA THR A 289 -14.10 4.53 -1.89
C THR A 289 -12.83 4.70 -2.72
N ARG A 290 -11.66 4.39 -2.15
CA ARG A 290 -10.38 4.44 -2.85
C ARG A 290 -10.21 3.33 -3.89
N VAL A 291 -10.94 2.22 -3.72
CA VAL A 291 -10.88 1.09 -4.67
C VAL A 291 -11.31 1.52 -6.08
N ILE A 292 -12.34 2.37 -6.19
CA ILE A 292 -12.86 2.89 -7.47
C ILE A 292 -12.20 4.19 -7.94
N SER A 293 -11.37 4.83 -7.12
CA SER A 293 -10.77 6.11 -7.46
C SER A 293 -9.84 5.98 -8.66
N GLY A 294 -9.95 6.89 -9.63
CA GLY A 294 -9.14 6.90 -10.85
C GLY A 294 -9.55 5.87 -11.92
N MET A 295 -10.68 5.17 -11.74
CA MET A 295 -11.13 4.13 -12.67
C MET A 295 -12.25 4.62 -13.58
N SER A 296 -11.95 4.72 -14.88
CA SER A 296 -12.91 5.10 -15.92
C SER A 296 -13.56 3.90 -16.62
N ILE A 297 -12.98 2.71 -16.48
CA ILE A 297 -13.41 1.50 -17.18
C ILE A 297 -14.33 0.66 -16.31
N VAL A 298 -15.50 0.30 -16.86
CA VAL A 298 -16.47 -0.60 -16.22
C VAL A 298 -15.81 -1.97 -15.96
N GLY A 299 -15.89 -2.45 -14.72
CA GLY A 299 -15.30 -3.74 -14.31
C GLY A 299 -13.82 -3.69 -13.90
N MET A 300 -13.14 -2.54 -14.07
CA MET A 300 -11.74 -2.39 -13.63
C MET A 300 -11.59 -2.45 -12.10
N TRP A 301 -12.56 -1.87 -11.38
CA TRP A 301 -12.57 -1.90 -9.92
C TRP A 301 -12.79 -3.29 -9.35
N GLU A 302 -13.54 -4.13 -10.07
CA GLU A 302 -13.80 -5.51 -9.70
C GLU A 302 -12.51 -6.32 -9.79
N LYS A 303 -11.80 -6.26 -10.93
CA LYS A 303 -10.50 -6.91 -11.10
C LYS A 303 -9.48 -6.47 -10.06
N ARG A 304 -9.43 -5.17 -9.73
CA ARG A 304 -8.55 -4.65 -8.67
C ARG A 304 -8.93 -5.24 -7.32
N PHE A 305 -10.20 -5.20 -6.96
CA PHE A 305 -10.64 -5.72 -5.67
C PHE A 305 -10.45 -7.23 -5.56
N GLU A 306 -10.69 -7.99 -6.63
CA GLU A 306 -10.38 -9.42 -6.69
C GLU A 306 -8.89 -9.71 -6.52
N SER A 307 -8.00 -8.89 -7.11
CA SER A 307 -6.56 -9.04 -6.88
C SER A 307 -6.18 -8.83 -5.42
N ILE A 308 -6.78 -7.83 -4.76
CA ILE A 308 -6.59 -7.55 -3.33
C ILE A 308 -7.10 -8.73 -2.49
N LEU A 309 -8.28 -9.28 -2.81
CA LEU A 309 -8.81 -10.45 -2.10
C LEU A 309 -7.91 -11.67 -2.28
N LYS A 310 -7.39 -11.94 -3.48
CA LYS A 310 -6.44 -13.04 -3.71
C LYS A 310 -5.19 -12.88 -2.85
N PHE A 311 -4.67 -11.66 -2.72
CA PHE A 311 -3.54 -11.38 -1.84
C PHE A 311 -3.86 -11.65 -0.37
N ILE A 312 -4.98 -11.14 0.15
CA ILE A 312 -5.41 -11.37 1.55
C ILE A 312 -5.60 -12.86 1.85
N LEU A 313 -6.09 -13.62 0.87
CA LEU A 313 -6.38 -15.05 1.00
C LEU A 313 -5.14 -15.93 0.91
N GLN A 314 -4.06 -15.46 0.30
CA GLN A 314 -2.81 -16.21 0.15
C GLN A 314 -1.92 -15.98 1.37
N PRO A 315 -1.74 -16.98 2.25
CA PRO A 315 -0.85 -16.83 3.38
C PRO A 315 0.59 -16.72 2.88
N TYR A 316 1.25 -15.60 3.16
CA TYR A 316 2.70 -15.44 2.96
C TYR A 316 3.48 -16.50 3.76
N GLU A 317 4.64 -16.93 3.25
CA GLU A 317 5.47 -18.02 3.80
C GLU A 317 5.46 -18.09 5.35
N GLY A 318 5.03 -19.25 5.86
CA GLY A 318 4.97 -19.52 7.30
C GLY A 318 3.68 -19.07 8.01
N ARG A 319 2.83 -18.23 7.40
CA ARG A 319 1.50 -17.89 7.94
C ARG A 319 0.53 -19.04 7.70
N LYS A 320 -0.12 -19.51 8.76
CA LYS A 320 -1.13 -20.58 8.68
C LYS A 320 -2.54 -20.06 8.41
N GLN A 321 -2.75 -18.75 8.50
CA GLN A 321 -4.08 -18.13 8.43
C GLN A 321 -4.06 -16.95 7.43
N PRO A 322 -5.18 -16.72 6.73
CA PRO A 322 -5.36 -15.57 5.85
C PRO A 322 -5.35 -14.26 6.64
N ASP A 323 -5.00 -13.17 5.95
CA ASP A 323 -5.09 -11.83 6.51
C ASP A 323 -6.56 -11.43 6.74
N LYS A 324 -6.77 -10.37 7.50
CA LYS A 324 -8.09 -9.85 7.87
C LYS A 324 -8.30 -8.48 7.25
N LEU A 325 -9.56 -8.16 6.96
CA LEU A 325 -9.95 -6.86 6.39
C LEU A 325 -10.79 -6.09 7.39
N LEU A 326 -10.49 -4.81 7.59
CA LEU A 326 -11.23 -3.86 8.40
C LEU A 326 -11.76 -2.74 7.50
N ILE A 327 -13.06 -2.47 7.59
CA ILE A 327 -13.70 -1.41 6.82
C ILE A 327 -14.52 -0.51 7.74
N ASP A 328 -14.21 0.78 7.67
CA ASP A 328 -14.99 1.84 8.28
C ASP A 328 -16.01 2.36 7.27
N ASN A 329 -17.22 2.69 7.72
CA ASN A 329 -18.33 3.08 6.85
C ASN A 329 -18.77 1.95 5.89
N PRO A 330 -19.38 0.88 6.41
CA PRO A 330 -19.78 -0.26 5.61
C PRO A 330 -20.95 0.03 4.66
N VAL A 331 -21.64 1.18 4.80
CA VAL A 331 -22.65 1.62 3.83
C VAL A 331 -22.02 1.87 2.46
N ALA A 332 -20.75 2.29 2.41
CA ALA A 332 -20.02 2.48 1.16
C ALA A 332 -20.00 1.19 0.30
N LEU A 333 -19.93 0.02 0.94
CA LEU A 333 -19.93 -1.29 0.28
C LEU A 333 -21.21 -1.57 -0.54
N LEU A 334 -22.32 -0.90 -0.20
CA LEU A 334 -23.61 -1.06 -0.86
C LEU A 334 -23.77 -0.15 -2.08
N HIS A 335 -22.92 0.87 -2.20
CA HIS A 335 -23.02 1.90 -3.24
C HIS A 335 -21.92 1.74 -4.28
N ILE A 336 -20.72 1.37 -3.85
CA ILE A 336 -19.56 1.25 -4.74
C ILE A 336 -19.79 0.12 -5.75
N GLY A 337 -19.63 0.46 -7.03
CA GLY A 337 -19.81 -0.45 -8.17
C GLY A 337 -21.13 -0.28 -8.91
N LYS A 338 -22.12 0.42 -8.33
CA LYS A 338 -23.39 0.70 -9.01
C LYS A 338 -23.17 1.66 -10.18
N SER A 339 -23.50 1.20 -11.38
CA SER A 339 -23.58 2.02 -12.59
C SER A 339 -24.98 1.90 -13.20
N ALA A 340 -25.33 2.79 -14.13
CA ALA A 340 -26.63 2.74 -14.81
C ALA A 340 -26.89 1.42 -15.55
N GLN A 341 -25.84 0.65 -15.86
CA GLN A 341 -25.90 -0.62 -16.59
C GLN A 341 -25.58 -1.85 -15.71
N ASN A 342 -24.99 -1.68 -14.53
CA ASN A 342 -24.57 -2.79 -13.67
C ASN A 342 -24.89 -2.53 -12.19
N ASN A 343 -25.58 -3.47 -11.54
CA ASN A 343 -25.97 -3.40 -10.13
C ASN A 343 -25.05 -4.25 -9.22
N LEU A 344 -23.85 -4.58 -9.70
CA LEU A 344 -22.81 -5.25 -8.92
C LEU A 344 -22.21 -4.27 -7.91
N THR A 345 -22.03 -4.73 -6.69
CA THR A 345 -21.49 -3.93 -5.58
C THR A 345 -20.36 -4.68 -4.89
N LEU A 346 -19.48 -3.97 -4.17
CA LEU A 346 -18.45 -4.62 -3.35
C LEU A 346 -19.05 -5.63 -2.35
N SER A 347 -20.21 -5.33 -1.76
CA SER A 347 -20.90 -6.28 -0.87
C SER A 347 -21.23 -7.62 -1.56
N LYS A 348 -21.62 -7.59 -2.84
CA LYS A 348 -21.92 -8.79 -3.62
C LYS A 348 -20.67 -9.56 -4.01
N VAL A 349 -19.57 -8.85 -4.32
CA VAL A 349 -18.26 -9.47 -4.59
C VAL A 349 -17.73 -10.16 -3.33
N LEU A 350 -17.89 -9.55 -2.15
CA LEU A 350 -17.43 -10.10 -0.86
C LEU A 350 -18.23 -11.32 -0.40
N LYS A 351 -19.56 -11.33 -0.62
CA LYS A 351 -20.48 -12.34 -0.10
C LYS A 351 -20.01 -13.80 -0.27
N PRO A 352 -19.64 -14.30 -1.47
CA PRO A 352 -19.24 -15.70 -1.65
C PRO A 352 -17.98 -16.08 -0.85
N TYR A 353 -17.07 -15.14 -0.60
CA TYR A 353 -15.86 -15.38 0.20
C TYR A 353 -16.19 -15.49 1.69
N LEU A 354 -17.13 -14.67 2.17
CA LEU A 354 -17.58 -14.66 3.56
C LEU A 354 -18.45 -15.88 3.91
N GLU A 355 -19.33 -16.30 2.98
CA GLU A 355 -20.13 -17.53 3.13
C GLU A 355 -19.23 -18.77 3.32
N LYS A 356 -18.13 -18.83 2.56
CA LYS A 356 -17.11 -19.88 2.65
C LYS A 356 -16.14 -19.69 3.81
N ARG A 357 -16.26 -18.60 4.58
CA ARG A 357 -15.35 -18.22 5.68
C ARG A 357 -13.88 -18.26 5.28
N GLN A 358 -13.57 -17.77 4.08
CA GLN A 358 -12.19 -17.81 3.56
C GLN A 358 -11.27 -16.78 4.22
N PHE A 359 -11.81 -15.69 4.78
CA PHE A 359 -11.08 -14.72 5.59
C PHE A 359 -12.06 -13.99 6.51
N GLN A 360 -11.54 -13.26 7.50
CA GLN A 360 -12.36 -12.49 8.43
C GLN A 360 -12.48 -11.04 7.98
N LEU A 361 -13.72 -10.59 7.75
CA LEU A 361 -14.07 -9.18 7.54
C LEU A 361 -14.60 -8.57 8.84
N ILE A 362 -14.07 -7.41 9.21
CA ILE A 362 -14.42 -6.63 10.39
C ILE A 362 -15.03 -5.32 9.91
N LEU A 363 -16.24 -5.01 10.37
CA LEU A 363 -16.93 -3.76 10.03
C LEU A 363 -17.13 -2.90 11.27
N ILE A 364 -17.03 -1.59 11.10
CA ILE A 364 -17.40 -0.62 12.14
C ILE A 364 -18.59 0.20 11.63
N ALA A 365 -19.73 0.10 12.33
CA ALA A 365 -20.96 0.80 11.94
C ALA A 365 -21.60 1.56 13.11
N THR A 366 -22.33 2.61 12.79
CA THR A 366 -23.36 3.16 13.68
C THR A 366 -24.61 2.28 13.67
N PRO A 367 -25.52 2.39 14.66
CA PRO A 367 -26.77 1.64 14.65
C PRO A 367 -27.64 1.96 13.43
N GLU A 368 -27.61 3.20 12.95
CA GLU A 368 -28.35 3.66 11.76
C GLU A 368 -27.78 3.04 10.48
N GLU A 369 -26.44 3.09 10.31
CA GLU A 369 -25.75 2.44 9.21
C GLU A 369 -26.03 0.95 9.18
N TRP A 370 -25.97 0.28 10.33
CA TRP A 370 -26.24 -1.16 10.42
C TRP A 370 -27.69 -1.50 10.08
N LYS A 371 -28.65 -0.67 10.50
CA LYS A 371 -30.05 -0.84 10.14
C LYS A 371 -30.24 -0.69 8.62
N LEU A 372 -29.66 0.34 8.03
CA LEU A 372 -29.71 0.56 6.58
C LEU A 372 -29.11 -0.63 5.81
N MET A 373 -28.00 -1.20 6.29
CA MET A 373 -27.41 -2.39 5.68
C MET A 373 -28.35 -3.59 5.69
N GLN A 374 -29.02 -3.85 6.82
CA GLN A 374 -29.97 -4.96 6.94
C GLN A 374 -31.19 -4.77 6.01
N GLU A 375 -31.67 -3.54 5.87
CA GLU A 375 -32.80 -3.20 4.99
C GLU A 375 -32.44 -3.38 3.51
N LYS A 376 -31.20 -3.07 3.12
CA LYS A 376 -30.77 -3.09 1.71
C LYS A 376 -30.23 -4.44 1.26
N GLU A 377 -29.43 -5.12 2.07
CA GLU A 377 -28.71 -6.35 1.69
C GLU A 377 -28.70 -7.36 2.86
N ARG A 378 -29.89 -7.82 3.28
CA ARG A 378 -30.07 -8.76 4.41
C ARG A 378 -29.17 -10.00 4.34
N SER A 379 -29.07 -10.59 3.15
CA SER A 379 -28.29 -11.81 2.92
C SER A 379 -26.78 -11.63 3.16
N PHE A 380 -26.27 -10.39 3.08
CA PHE A 380 -24.90 -10.05 3.45
C PHE A 380 -24.79 -9.84 4.97
N THR A 381 -25.74 -9.12 5.57
CA THR A 381 -25.72 -8.82 7.01
C THR A 381 -25.90 -10.05 7.89
N ASP A 382 -26.65 -11.06 7.43
CA ASP A 382 -26.89 -12.30 8.18
C ASP A 382 -25.61 -13.13 8.40
N LEU A 383 -24.53 -12.84 7.66
CA LEU A 383 -23.22 -13.49 7.81
C LEU A 383 -22.40 -12.96 9.00
N PHE A 384 -22.76 -11.78 9.52
CA PHE A 384 -21.96 -11.10 10.54
C PHE A 384 -22.38 -11.47 11.95
N GLN A 385 -21.38 -11.70 12.79
CA GLN A 385 -21.56 -11.66 14.22
C GLN A 385 -21.60 -10.21 14.71
N VAL A 386 -22.72 -9.82 15.31
CA VAL A 386 -22.93 -8.45 15.81
C VAL A 386 -22.42 -8.31 17.24
N MET A 387 -21.45 -7.41 17.45
CA MET A 387 -21.00 -6.97 18.76
C MET A 387 -21.49 -5.53 19.00
N ARG A 388 -22.36 -5.35 19.99
CA ARG A 388 -22.90 -4.03 20.34
C ARG A 388 -22.02 -3.36 21.38
N ILE A 389 -21.45 -2.20 21.03
CA ILE A 389 -20.61 -1.40 21.92
C ILE A 389 -21.46 -0.29 22.53
N GLN A 390 -21.63 -0.34 23.84
CA GLN A 390 -22.38 0.65 24.59
C GLN A 390 -21.51 1.85 24.96
N PRO A 391 -22.08 3.06 25.08
CA PRO A 391 -21.40 4.21 25.65
C PRO A 391 -20.87 3.90 27.05
N CYS A 392 -19.74 4.53 27.42
CA CYS A 392 -19.21 4.40 28.77
C CYS A 392 -20.13 5.07 29.79
N ASP A 393 -20.17 4.51 31.00
CA ASP A 393 -20.72 5.22 32.15
C ASP A 393 -19.83 6.43 32.51
N VAL A 394 -20.36 7.33 33.35
CA VAL A 394 -19.66 8.57 33.71
C VAL A 394 -18.36 8.27 34.46
N HIS A 395 -18.34 7.25 35.33
CA HIS A 395 -17.17 6.90 36.13
C HIS A 395 -16.02 6.37 35.27
N THR A 396 -16.30 5.42 34.36
CA THR A 396 -15.30 4.87 33.44
C THR A 396 -14.84 5.94 32.47
N ALA A 397 -15.75 6.74 31.91
CA ALA A 397 -15.38 7.86 31.05
C ALA A 397 -14.46 8.85 31.76
N ALA A 398 -14.70 9.17 33.04
CA ALA A 398 -13.84 10.06 33.81
C ALA A 398 -12.43 9.47 34.01
N ARG A 399 -12.33 8.17 34.32
CA ARG A 399 -11.04 7.48 34.43
C ARG A 399 -10.27 7.47 33.12
N ILE A 400 -10.94 7.17 31.99
CA ILE A 400 -10.35 7.23 30.65
C ILE A 400 -9.85 8.65 30.35
N THR A 401 -10.67 9.67 30.63
CA THR A 401 -10.31 11.07 30.42
C THR A 401 -9.10 11.49 31.24
N LEU A 402 -9.00 11.08 32.51
CA LEU A 402 -7.84 11.39 33.35
C LEU A 402 -6.56 10.72 32.83
N GLN A 403 -6.65 9.48 32.36
CA GLN A 403 -5.51 8.81 31.73
C GLN A 403 -5.06 9.54 30.47
N LYS A 404 -6.01 9.88 29.58
CA LYS A 404 -5.73 10.61 28.34
C LYS A 404 -5.31 12.06 28.56
N ARG A 405 -5.69 12.67 29.67
CA ARG A 405 -5.22 14.00 30.07
C ARG A 405 -3.70 14.03 30.13
N ARG A 406 -3.10 13.05 30.81
CA ARG A 406 -1.65 12.95 30.96
C ARG A 406 -0.95 12.85 29.60
N ASP A 407 -1.50 12.04 28.68
CA ASP A 407 -0.99 11.91 27.30
C ASP A 407 -1.02 13.28 26.58
N LEU A 408 -2.14 14.00 26.67
CA LEU A 408 -2.33 15.31 26.03
C LEU A 408 -1.46 16.43 26.65
N GLU A 409 -1.29 16.44 27.97
CA GLU A 409 -0.43 17.39 28.68
C GLU A 409 1.01 17.29 28.18
N MET A 410 1.51 16.06 27.97
CA MET A 410 2.84 15.84 27.42
C MET A 410 2.93 16.20 25.93
N GLU A 411 1.93 15.83 25.12
CA GLU A 411 1.91 16.10 23.67
C GLU A 411 1.87 17.60 23.33
N HIS A 412 1.08 18.37 24.08
CA HIS A 412 0.85 19.80 23.82
C HIS A 412 1.56 20.73 24.82
N ASN A 413 2.33 20.17 25.75
CA ASN A 413 3.03 20.91 26.81
C ASN A 413 2.10 21.89 27.56
N CYS A 414 0.84 21.48 27.80
CA CYS A 414 -0.16 22.26 28.50
C CYS A 414 -0.45 21.65 29.88
N GLU A 415 -0.97 22.43 30.82
CA GLU A 415 -1.41 21.94 32.13
C GLU A 415 -2.94 21.89 32.19
N ILE A 416 -3.53 20.72 32.43
CA ILE A 416 -4.98 20.54 32.49
C ILE A 416 -5.41 20.26 33.93
N THR A 417 -6.08 21.24 34.53
CA THR A 417 -6.51 21.13 35.93
C THR A 417 -7.59 20.06 36.12
N ILE A 418 -7.67 19.47 37.32
CA ILE A 418 -8.75 18.51 37.65
C ILE A 418 -10.12 19.20 37.61
N LYS A 419 -10.18 20.48 38.02
CA LYS A 419 -11.40 21.30 37.95
C LYS A 419 -11.88 21.47 36.51
N ALA A 420 -10.96 21.59 35.55
CA ALA A 420 -11.30 21.61 34.13
C ALA A 420 -11.99 20.31 33.69
N VAL A 421 -11.44 19.15 34.03
CA VAL A 421 -12.06 17.87 33.71
C VAL A 421 -13.47 17.75 34.31
N GLN A 422 -13.65 18.13 35.58
CA GLN A 422 -14.97 18.14 36.23
C GLN A 422 -15.98 19.07 35.53
N GLN A 423 -15.52 20.25 35.11
CA GLN A 423 -16.35 21.21 34.39
C GLN A 423 -16.79 20.65 33.02
N LEU A 424 -15.93 19.94 32.30
CA LEU A 424 -16.29 19.28 31.04
C LEU A 424 -17.42 18.27 31.21
N PHE A 425 -17.38 17.43 32.25
CA PHE A 425 -18.47 16.50 32.53
C PHE A 425 -19.78 17.21 32.89
N THR A 426 -19.69 18.34 33.59
CA THR A 426 -20.85 19.17 33.94
C THR A 426 -21.49 19.81 32.70
N ILE A 427 -20.68 20.40 31.82
CA ILE A 427 -21.15 20.98 30.56
C ILE A 427 -21.73 19.90 29.65
N ARG A 428 -21.08 18.73 29.53
CA ARG A 428 -21.60 17.62 28.73
C ARG A 428 -22.99 17.18 29.18
N ARG A 429 -23.23 17.09 30.48
CA ARG A 429 -24.55 16.75 31.04
C ARG A 429 -25.64 17.74 30.62
N ASN A 430 -25.29 19.01 30.44
CA ASN A 430 -26.23 20.08 30.13
C ASN A 430 -26.39 20.30 28.62
N PHE A 431 -25.31 20.23 27.84
CA PHE A 431 -25.25 20.69 26.44
C PHE A 431 -24.94 19.59 25.42
N LEU A 432 -24.27 18.49 25.79
CA LEU A 432 -23.79 17.45 24.85
C LEU A 432 -24.46 16.08 25.08
N ARG A 433 -25.73 16.06 25.51
CA ARG A 433 -26.47 14.83 25.84
C ARG A 433 -26.56 13.83 24.67
N LYS A 434 -26.63 14.33 23.44
CA LYS A 434 -26.78 13.50 22.22
C LYS A 434 -25.48 12.86 21.73
N LYS A 435 -24.33 13.17 22.32
CA LYS A 435 -23.03 12.62 21.91
C LYS A 435 -22.55 11.55 22.89
N ALA A 436 -22.05 10.45 22.34
CA ALA A 436 -21.60 9.32 23.14
C ALA A 436 -20.30 9.61 23.93
N MET A 437 -20.11 8.90 25.04
CA MET A 437 -18.89 8.92 25.83
C MET A 437 -18.07 7.65 25.56
N PRO A 438 -16.73 7.73 25.56
CA PRO A 438 -15.91 8.85 26.06
C PRO A 438 -15.55 9.91 24.98
N GLY A 439 -15.81 9.64 23.70
CA GLY A 439 -15.32 10.43 22.58
C GLY A 439 -15.75 11.90 22.59
N SER A 440 -16.97 12.21 23.02
CA SER A 440 -17.44 13.60 23.14
C SER A 440 -16.58 14.45 24.09
N ILE A 441 -16.23 13.90 25.26
CA ILE A 441 -15.40 14.57 26.26
C ILE A 441 -13.96 14.69 25.77
N LEU A 442 -13.39 13.58 25.27
CA LEU A 442 -12.00 13.53 24.82
C LEU A 442 -11.76 14.47 23.63
N ARG A 443 -12.72 14.59 22.70
CA ARG A 443 -12.61 15.52 21.58
C ARG A 443 -12.51 16.97 22.07
N THR A 444 -13.40 17.39 22.96
CA THR A 444 -13.35 18.75 23.53
C THR A 444 -12.06 18.97 24.32
N LEU A 445 -11.64 17.98 25.12
CA LEU A 445 -10.39 18.09 25.88
C LEU A 445 -9.17 18.27 24.96
N ARG A 446 -9.09 17.49 23.88
CA ARG A 446 -8.02 17.62 22.88
C ARG A 446 -8.06 18.99 22.20
N GLN A 447 -9.24 19.48 21.82
CA GLN A 447 -9.38 20.82 21.22
C GLN A 447 -8.82 21.92 22.14
N LEU A 448 -9.15 21.85 23.44
CA LEU A 448 -8.64 22.79 24.43
C LEU A 448 -7.13 22.66 24.64
N ALA A 449 -6.60 21.44 24.68
CA ALA A 449 -5.15 21.21 24.80
C ALA A 449 -4.37 21.80 23.62
N VAL A 450 -4.90 21.67 22.40
CA VAL A 450 -4.33 22.29 21.19
C VAL A 450 -4.44 23.82 21.24
N LYS A 451 -5.59 24.36 21.66
CA LYS A 451 -5.83 25.81 21.74
C LYS A 451 -4.95 26.49 22.79
N HIS A 452 -4.73 25.85 23.93
CA HIS A 452 -3.94 26.34 25.06
C HIS A 452 -2.56 25.67 25.13
N ARG A 453 -1.95 25.40 23.98
CA ARG A 453 -0.59 24.84 23.90
C ARG A 453 0.39 25.71 24.69
N ASN A 454 1.25 25.12 25.51
CA ASN A 454 2.15 25.84 26.44
C ASN A 454 1.43 26.68 27.51
N GLY A 455 0.15 26.43 27.77
CA GLY A 455 -0.67 27.21 28.70
C GLY A 455 -1.46 26.36 29.68
N LEU A 456 -2.27 27.03 30.50
CA LEU A 456 -3.14 26.42 31.50
C LEU A 456 -4.55 26.24 30.93
N VAL A 457 -5.11 25.03 31.07
CA VAL A 457 -6.51 24.71 30.82
C VAL A 457 -7.21 24.57 32.17
N ASP A 458 -7.92 25.61 32.56
CA ASP A 458 -8.68 25.68 33.80
C ASP A 458 -10.21 25.61 33.58
N ALA A 459 -10.98 25.67 34.66
CA ALA A 459 -12.43 25.65 34.56
C ALA A 459 -13.02 26.91 33.90
N ALA A 460 -12.31 28.04 33.93
CA ALA A 460 -12.73 29.27 33.28
C ALA A 460 -12.60 29.16 31.76
N ALA A 461 -11.46 28.65 31.27
CA ALA A 461 -11.22 28.39 29.84
C ALA A 461 -12.30 27.50 29.23
N ILE A 462 -12.74 26.46 29.95
CA ILE A 462 -13.85 25.62 29.51
C ILE A 462 -15.18 26.36 29.51
N ARG A 463 -15.45 27.24 30.47
CA ARG A 463 -16.71 28.01 30.45
C ARG A 463 -16.74 28.97 29.27
N GLU A 464 -15.62 29.60 28.94
CA GLU A 464 -15.52 30.50 27.80
C GLU A 464 -15.76 29.79 26.47
N GLU A 465 -15.25 28.58 26.31
CA GLU A 465 -15.45 27.78 25.09
C GLU A 465 -16.93 27.41 24.82
N PHE A 466 -17.78 27.45 25.85
CA PHE A 466 -19.20 27.09 25.76
C PHE A 466 -20.14 28.25 26.11
N LYS A 467 -19.64 29.51 26.08
CA LYS A 467 -20.44 30.73 26.28
C LYS A 467 -21.14 31.20 25.00
N ASP A 468 -20.59 30.86 23.84
CA ASP A 468 -21.17 31.07 22.50
C ASP A 468 -21.90 29.79 22.03
#